data_AF-U7R459-F1
#
_entry.id   AF-U7R459-F1
#
_cell.length_a   1.000
_cell.length_b   1.000
_cell.length_c   1.000
_cell.angle_alpha   90.00
_cell.angle_beta   90.00
_cell.angle_gamma   90.00
#
_symmetry.space_group_name_H-M   'P 1'
#
loop_
_entity.id
_entity.type
_entity.pdbx_description
1 polymer ?
#
loop_
_entity_poly.entity_id
_entity_poly.type
_entity_poly.pdbx_seq_one_letter_code
_entity_poly.pdbx_strand_id
1 'polypeptide(L)'
;SHTSKIQASLLMQLYFNIGGEAVLRSVNIKTLNKAFRMYHAIRKEVPGMKGARWAPFDITDAWCLASELRSGDAMLEECDNCKCTYFTSVNQRTCVECPFCKEQGRHGGGEKECA
;
A
#
# COMPACT_ATOMS: atom_id res chain seq x y z
N SER A 1 -0.66 -10.84 2.26
CA SER A 1 -2.13 -10.97 2.36
C SER A 1 -2.80 -9.79 1.65
N HIS A 2 -4.05 -9.93 1.18
CA HIS A 2 -4.82 -8.83 0.58
C HIS A 2 -5.00 -7.64 1.53
N THR A 3 -5.30 -7.91 2.81
CA THR A 3 -5.41 -6.85 3.83
C THR A 3 -4.09 -6.11 4.06
N SER A 4 -2.94 -6.78 3.95
CA SER A 4 -1.63 -6.13 3.99
C SER A 4 -1.43 -5.15 2.83
N LYS A 5 -1.92 -5.47 1.62
CA LYS A 5 -1.84 -4.56 0.45
C LYS A 5 -2.66 -3.29 0.67
N ILE A 6 -3.88 -3.43 1.21
CA ILE A 6 -4.72 -2.29 1.59
C ILE A 6 -4.01 -1.42 2.64
N GLN A 7 -3.46 -2.05 3.69
CA GLN A 7 -2.75 -1.31 4.74
C GLN A 7 -1.49 -0.61 4.22
N ALA A 8 -0.74 -1.25 3.31
CA ALA A 8 0.49 -0.69 2.75
C ALA A 8 0.17 0.50 1.86
N SER A 9 -0.87 0.36 1.04
CA SER A 9 -1.42 1.43 0.21
C SER A 9 -1.80 2.65 1.05
N LEU A 10 -2.57 2.43 2.13
CA LEU A 10 -2.97 3.50 3.04
C LEU A 10 -1.76 4.20 3.68
N LEU A 11 -0.84 3.43 4.26
CA LEU A 11 0.31 3.97 4.97
C LEU A 11 1.28 4.72 4.04
N MET A 12 1.59 4.14 2.87
CA MET A 12 2.51 4.74 1.91
C MET A 12 1.90 5.94 1.20
N GLN A 13 0.58 5.96 0.96
CA GLN A 13 -0.10 7.15 0.46
C GLN A 13 0.00 8.32 1.45
N LEU A 14 -0.20 8.06 2.75
CA LEU A 14 -0.02 9.09 3.77
C LEU A 14 1.42 9.61 3.80
N TYR A 15 2.39 8.71 3.71
CA TYR A 15 3.81 9.05 3.69
C TYR A 15 4.16 9.95 2.50
N PHE A 16 3.72 9.56 1.30
CA PHE A 16 3.92 10.34 0.08
C PHE A 16 3.18 11.68 0.12
N ASN A 17 1.93 11.72 0.61
CA ASN A 17 1.17 12.98 0.73
C ASN A 17 1.83 14.00 1.66
N ILE A 18 2.53 13.54 2.71
CA ILE A 18 3.20 14.43 3.66
C ILE A 18 4.57 14.88 3.13
N GLY A 19 5.33 13.98 2.51
CA GLY A 19 6.71 14.24 2.12
C GLY A 19 6.93 14.61 0.64
N GLY A 20 5.93 14.42 -0.20
CA GLY A 20 6.01 14.58 -1.65
C GLY A 20 7.10 13.74 -2.30
N GLU A 21 7.58 14.15 -3.47
CA GLU A 21 8.65 13.45 -4.20
C GLU A 21 9.97 13.32 -3.42
N ALA A 22 10.19 14.13 -2.38
CA ALA A 22 11.40 14.03 -1.57
C ALA A 22 11.55 12.65 -0.92
N VAL A 23 10.44 11.97 -0.62
CA VAL A 23 10.47 10.62 -0.03
C VAL A 23 10.99 9.55 -0.99
N LEU A 24 10.89 9.78 -2.30
CA LEU A 24 11.44 8.89 -3.31
C LEU A 24 12.97 8.95 -3.38
N ARG A 25 13.57 10.05 -2.91
CA ARG A 25 15.03 10.26 -2.93
C ARG A 25 15.69 9.82 -1.63
N SER A 26 15.00 9.98 -0.49
CA SER A 26 15.52 9.60 0.82
C SER A 26 14.39 9.31 1.81
N VAL A 27 14.58 8.30 2.66
CA VAL A 27 13.61 7.96 3.71
C VAL A 27 13.66 9.03 4.80
N ASN A 28 12.69 9.94 4.78
CA ASN A 28 12.51 10.93 5.83
C ASN A 28 11.80 10.32 7.06
N ILE A 29 12.54 10.08 8.14
CA ILE A 29 12.05 9.47 9.38
C ILE A 29 10.95 10.32 10.05
N LYS A 30 11.02 11.65 9.99
CA LYS A 30 10.01 12.53 10.60
C LYS A 30 8.67 12.40 9.87
N THR A 31 8.72 12.42 8.53
CA THR A 31 7.54 12.19 7.68
C THR A 31 6.97 10.80 7.90
N LEU A 32 7.82 9.77 7.98
CA LEU A 32 7.40 8.38 8.17
C LEU A 32 6.69 8.19 9.52
N ASN A 33 7.27 8.72 10.60
CA ASN A 33 6.65 8.70 11.92
C ASN A 33 5.29 9.41 11.95
N LYS A 34 5.14 10.53 11.23
CA LYS A 34 3.86 11.24 11.12
C LYS A 34 2.81 10.40 10.39
N ALA A 35 3.18 9.84 9.23
CA ALA A 35 2.31 8.95 8.45
C ALA A 35 1.90 7.71 9.25
N PHE A 36 2.85 7.08 9.96
CA PHE A 36 2.61 5.91 10.80
C PHE A 36 1.59 6.20 11.92
N ARG A 37 1.73 7.34 12.61
CA ARG A 37 0.75 7.76 13.63
C ARG A 37 -0.64 7.99 13.03
N MET A 38 -0.72 8.62 11.85
CA MET A 38 -2.01 8.85 11.16
C MET A 38 -2.66 7.54 10.73
N TYR A 39 -1.88 6.61 10.17
CA TYR A 39 -2.33 5.25 9.82
C TYR A 39 -2.95 4.54 11.04
N HIS A 40 -2.29 4.58 12.19
CA HIS A 40 -2.83 3.98 13.42
C HIS A 40 -4.08 4.69 13.93
N ALA A 41 -4.19 6.01 13.79
CA ALA A 41 -5.40 6.74 14.14
C ALA A 41 -6.57 6.33 13.23
N ILE A 42 -6.36 6.31 11.90
CA ILE A 42 -7.38 5.89 10.92
C ILE A 42 -7.87 4.47 11.21
N ARG A 43 -6.97 3.53 11.52
CA ARG A 43 -7.37 2.15 11.86
C ARG A 43 -8.27 2.04 13.09
N LYS A 44 -8.16 2.96 14.04
CA LYS A 44 -9.05 2.97 15.22
C LYS A 44 -10.47 3.41 14.85
N GLU A 45 -10.56 4.38 13.94
CA GLU A 45 -11.82 5.00 13.52
C GLU A 45 -12.56 4.20 12.46
N VAL A 46 -11.86 3.53 11.53
CA VAL A 46 -12.49 2.82 10.41
C VAL A 46 -13.10 1.48 10.86
N PRO A 47 -14.43 1.30 10.75
CA PRO A 47 -15.06 0.01 11.01
C PRO A 47 -14.56 -1.04 10.01
N GLY A 48 -14.28 -2.26 10.49
CA GLY A 48 -13.82 -3.35 9.63
C GLY A 48 -12.30 -3.48 9.47
N MET A 49 -11.49 -2.51 9.91
CA MET A 49 -10.01 -2.63 9.96
C MET A 49 -9.50 -3.11 11.34
N LYS A 50 -10.18 -4.09 11.94
CA LYS A 50 -9.90 -4.60 13.30
C LYS A 50 -9.74 -6.12 13.32
N GLY A 51 -9.11 -6.66 14.37
CA GLY A 51 -8.92 -8.10 14.59
C GLY A 51 -7.70 -8.71 13.87
N ALA A 52 -7.49 -10.02 14.06
CA ALA A 52 -6.27 -10.74 13.61
C ALA A 52 -6.05 -10.70 12.08
N ARG A 53 -7.11 -10.66 11.28
CA ARG A 53 -7.04 -10.50 9.80
C ARG A 53 -6.40 -9.18 9.38
N TRP A 54 -6.49 -8.18 10.25
CA TRP A 54 -5.96 -6.82 10.07
C TRP A 54 -4.87 -6.55 11.09
N ALA A 55 -3.92 -7.48 11.25
CA ALA A 55 -2.73 -7.24 12.07
C ALA A 55 -2.10 -5.88 11.67
N PRO A 56 -1.84 -4.99 12.65
CA PRO A 56 -1.21 -3.70 12.38
C PRO A 56 0.17 -3.92 11.79
N PHE A 57 0.59 -3.01 10.92
CA PHE A 57 2.02 -2.83 10.70
C PHE A 57 2.66 -2.22 11.93
N ASP A 58 3.88 -2.66 12.23
CA ASP A 58 4.75 -1.99 13.16
C ASP A 58 5.63 -0.94 12.45
N ILE A 59 6.50 -0.28 13.21
CA ILE A 59 7.38 0.76 12.67
C ILE A 59 8.46 0.20 11.75
N THR A 60 8.86 -1.07 11.93
CA THR A 60 9.82 -1.76 11.08
C THR A 60 9.20 -2.06 9.72
N ASP A 61 7.97 -2.56 9.69
CA ASP A 61 7.20 -2.76 8.45
C ASP A 61 7.10 -1.43 7.68
N ALA A 62 6.78 -0.34 8.37
CA ALA A 62 6.67 0.98 7.77
C ALA A 62 8.00 1.44 7.15
N TRP A 63 9.13 1.18 7.82
CA TRP A 63 10.45 1.52 7.31
C TRP A 63 10.84 0.66 6.10
N CYS A 64 10.51 -0.63 6.09
CA CYS A 64 10.73 -1.52 4.95
C CYS A 64 9.97 -1.00 3.72
N LEU A 65 8.67 -0.74 3.86
CA LEU A 65 7.83 -0.22 2.77
C LEU A 65 8.36 1.13 2.22
N ALA A 66 8.78 2.04 3.10
CA ALA A 66 9.37 3.31 2.69
C ALA A 66 10.72 3.13 1.97
N SER A 67 11.50 2.12 2.37
CA SER A 67 12.79 1.80 1.76
C SER A 67 12.62 1.17 0.38
N GLU A 68 11.61 0.31 0.20
CA GLU A 68 11.20 -0.23 -1.11
C GLU A 68 10.77 0.89 -2.05
N LEU A 69 9.92 1.81 -1.57
CA LEU A 69 9.47 2.97 -2.34
C LEU A 69 10.63 3.87 -2.79
N ARG A 70 11.58 4.15 -1.88
CA ARG A 70 12.78 4.93 -2.20
C ARG A 70 13.68 4.21 -3.20
N SER A 71 13.83 2.90 -3.09
CA SER A 71 14.74 2.12 -3.94
C SER A 71 14.17 1.86 -5.33
N GLY A 72 12.87 2.12 -5.53
CA GLY A 72 12.15 1.81 -6.76
C GLY A 72 11.68 0.36 -6.85
N ASP A 73 11.82 -0.41 -5.76
CA ASP A 73 11.30 -1.79 -5.66
C ASP A 73 9.79 -1.82 -5.43
N ALA A 74 9.20 -0.65 -5.17
CA ALA A 74 7.77 -0.42 -5.11
C ALA A 74 7.41 0.98 -5.63
N MET A 75 6.14 1.14 -6.00
CA MET A 75 5.58 2.39 -6.48
C MET A 75 4.14 2.57 -6.02
N LEU A 76 3.66 3.80 -6.13
CA LEU A 76 2.25 4.16 -5.96
C LEU A 76 1.62 4.27 -7.35
N GLU A 77 0.55 3.52 -7.59
CA GLU A 77 -0.20 3.54 -8.85
C GLU A 77 -1.64 3.97 -8.59
N GLU A 78 -2.23 4.72 -9.52
CA GLU A 78 -3.65 5.03 -9.50
C GLU A 78 -4.44 3.95 -10.23
N CYS A 79 -5.49 3.42 -9.60
CA CYS A 79 -6.36 2.44 -10.24
C CYS A 79 -7.29 3.11 -11.27
N ASP A 80 -7.30 2.62 -12.51
CA ASP A 80 -8.20 3.15 -13.55
C ASP A 80 -9.70 3.03 -13.24
N ASN A 81 -10.09 2.01 -12.47
CA ASN A 81 -11.49 1.72 -12.16
C ASN A 81 -12.02 2.56 -10.98
N CYS A 82 -11.38 2.46 -9.81
CA CYS A 82 -11.86 3.13 -8.60
C CYS A 82 -11.13 4.44 -8.26
N LYS A 83 -10.11 4.81 -9.05
CA LYS A 83 -9.29 6.02 -8.86
C LYS A 83 -8.58 6.11 -7.50
N CYS A 84 -8.50 5.00 -6.77
CA CYS A 84 -7.70 4.93 -5.55
C CYS A 84 -6.24 4.69 -5.90
N THR A 85 -5.34 5.38 -5.21
CA THR A 85 -3.92 5.10 -5.27
C THR A 85 -3.58 3.90 -4.39
N TYR A 86 -2.81 2.95 -4.91
CA TYR A 86 -2.38 1.76 -4.19
C TYR A 86 -0.85 1.56 -4.28
N PHE A 87 -0.31 0.93 -3.24
CA PHE A 87 1.11 0.57 -3.17
C PHE A 87 1.33 -0.81 -3.77
N THR A 88 2.26 -0.90 -4.72
CA THR A 88 2.60 -2.14 -5.43
C THR A 88 4.11 -2.31 -5.52
N SER A 89 4.57 -3.56 -5.44
CA SER A 89 6.00 -3.88 -5.60
C SER A 89 6.31 -4.22 -7.06
N VAL A 90 7.49 -3.80 -7.51
CA VAL A 90 8.06 -4.08 -8.82
C VAL A 90 8.58 -5.52 -8.83
N ASN A 91 7.68 -6.50 -8.92
CA ASN A 91 8.09 -7.89 -9.14
C ASN A 91 7.38 -8.47 -10.38
N GLN A 92 8.19 -8.81 -11.38
CA GLN A 92 7.87 -8.97 -12.81
C GLN A 92 7.07 -10.23 -13.19
N ARG A 93 6.22 -10.81 -12.32
CA ARG A 93 5.51 -12.08 -12.66
C ARG A 93 4.03 -12.14 -12.32
N THR A 94 3.47 -11.10 -11.73
CA THR A 94 2.03 -11.07 -11.40
C THR A 94 1.49 -9.68 -11.64
N CYS A 95 0.50 -9.55 -12.51
CA CYS A 95 -0.31 -8.33 -12.62
C CYS A 95 -0.81 -7.97 -11.21
N VAL A 96 -0.38 -6.82 -10.67
CA VAL A 96 -0.81 -6.38 -9.34
C VAL A 96 -2.10 -5.61 -9.49
N GLU A 97 -3.20 -6.28 -9.19
CA GLU A 97 -4.53 -5.67 -9.23
C GLU A 97 -4.74 -4.72 -8.04
N CYS A 98 -5.52 -3.65 -8.27
CA CYS A 98 -5.92 -2.70 -7.23
C CYS A 98 -6.57 -3.44 -6.04
N PRO A 99 -6.01 -3.32 -4.83
CA PRO A 99 -6.50 -4.06 -3.67
C PRO A 99 -7.83 -3.51 -3.13
N PHE A 100 -8.33 -2.39 -3.64
CA PHE A 100 -9.56 -1.75 -3.14
C PHE A 100 -10.81 -2.19 -3.89
N CYS A 101 -10.74 -2.34 -5.21
CA CYS A 101 -11.93 -2.61 -6.03
C CYS A 101 -11.89 -3.95 -6.79
N LYS A 102 -10.75 -4.66 -6.75
CA LYS A 102 -10.68 -6.03 -7.24
C LYS A 102 -10.58 -6.98 -6.05
N GLU A 103 -11.72 -7.59 -5.70
CA GLU A 103 -11.76 -8.72 -4.79
C GLU A 103 -11.77 -10.06 -5.55
N GLN A 104 -10.79 -10.89 -5.19
CA GLN A 104 -10.75 -12.36 -5.22
C GLN A 104 -11.49 -13.07 -6.37
N GLY A 105 -10.85 -13.13 -7.53
CA GLY A 105 -11.16 -14.15 -8.53
C GLY A 105 -10.79 -15.56 -8.03
N ARG A 106 -11.71 -16.24 -7.34
CA ARG A 106 -11.89 -17.70 -7.50
C ARG A 106 -13.37 -17.98 -7.71
N HIS A 107 -13.84 -17.76 -8.94
CA HIS A 107 -14.46 -18.78 -9.81
C HIS A 107 -14.87 -18.12 -11.13
N GLY A 108 -14.26 -18.53 -12.24
CA GLY A 108 -14.59 -18.09 -13.59
C GLY A 108 -13.34 -17.91 -14.44
N GLY A 109 -12.98 -18.97 -15.19
CA GLY A 109 -11.81 -18.98 -16.06
C GLY A 109 -11.83 -17.86 -17.10
N GLY A 110 -10.64 -17.37 -17.40
CA GLY A 110 -10.41 -16.33 -18.38
C GLY A 110 -8.99 -15.82 -18.22
N GLU A 111 -8.03 -16.59 -18.74
CA GLU A 111 -6.70 -16.09 -19.05
C GLU A 111 -6.87 -14.80 -19.86
N LYS A 112 -6.46 -13.68 -19.26
CA LYS A 112 -6.09 -12.50 -20.04
C LYS A 112 -4.58 -12.45 -20.00
N GLU A 113 -3.98 -12.93 -21.09
CA GLU A 113 -2.62 -12.55 -21.49
C GLU A 113 -2.58 -11.02 -21.55
N CYS A 114 -1.71 -10.42 -20.76
CA CYS A 114 -1.27 -9.06 -21.00
C CYS A 114 -0.09 -9.15 -21.98
N ALA A 115 -0.29 -8.58 -23.16
CA ALA A 115 0.72 -8.40 -24.21
C ALA A 115 1.83 -7.43 -23.79
#